data_AF-A0A1Z8T167-F1
#
_entry.id   AF-A0A1Z8T167-F1
#
_cell.length_a   1.000
_cell.length_b   1.000
_cell.length_c   1.000
_cell.angle_alpha   90.00
_cell.angle_beta   90.00
_cell.angle_gamma   90.00
#
_symmetry.space_group_name_H-M   'P 1'
#
loop_
_entity.id
_entity.type
_entity.pdbx_description
1 polymer ?
#
loop_
_entity_poly.entity_id
_entity_poly.type
_entity_poly.pdbx_seq_one_letter_code
_entity_poly.pdbx_strand_id
1 'polypeptide(L)'
;MSTYVNNLRLEEIGTGEASGTWGTKTNTNLELIGEALGFGTEGITTNADTHASTVADASADEARAMYIKYTGTLDSACTITIGPNTLKRVHIIENATSGSQNIIIKQGSGAEVTIPSGHVKVVYLDGAGSGAAVTEAFTDLNVTNSLTVSGTTPTLTIGDAGAEDTKIVFDGNAQDFYVALDDSADDLVIGLGSTVGTTPIVSLTEAGDVTLKSIGTGDNNPMVLTLQTAETDIAADDVIAKIDFQAPDEGTGTDAITVAASIRAVSEGDFAADNNATSLQINTAASAAAASGADGGRLLLDSTGNLFLKDLRTADGSSPTITLQSGDTDIASADVLGKISFQAPDEGTGTDAILVAASISAISEGDFAADNNATKLSFATGASETAAEKMSLTSAGKLVVSSTVQTTALIEDSVTVSSSSNATAINLALGSNFLLDLGTSSENTEIVVSNPAASGLVSVFTLRVIQDSSARTITWMQDGSNNDLVYWAGGTAPTLTATNNGIDYFVFITSDGGTSYYGFTGGQAMAIPT
;
A
#
# COMPACT_ATOMS: atom_id res chain seq x y z
N MET A 1 3.81 78.08 -44.72
CA MET A 1 4.75 76.99 -45.01
C MET A 1 4.12 75.77 -44.38
N SER A 2 3.84 74.74 -45.18
CA SER A 2 3.20 73.53 -44.70
C SER A 2 4.01 72.90 -43.55
N THR A 3 3.32 72.42 -42.53
CA THR A 3 3.91 71.73 -41.37
C THR A 3 3.55 70.25 -41.36
N TYR A 4 4.36 69.44 -40.68
CA TYR A 4 4.18 67.98 -40.57
C TYR A 4 4.16 67.54 -39.11
N VAL A 5 3.59 68.37 -38.24
CA VAL A 5 3.68 68.20 -36.78
C VAL A 5 2.64 67.22 -36.24
N ASN A 6 1.63 66.86 -37.03
CA ASN A 6 0.70 65.79 -36.67
C ASN A 6 1.38 64.42 -36.60
N ASN A 7 0.76 63.53 -35.83
CA ASN A 7 1.23 62.15 -35.62
C ASN A 7 1.17 61.27 -36.88
N LEU A 8 0.65 61.78 -37.99
CA LEU A 8 0.61 61.10 -39.28
C LEU A 8 1.58 61.70 -40.30
N ARG A 9 2.38 62.72 -39.92
CA ARG A 9 3.32 63.45 -40.79
C ARG A 9 2.69 63.91 -42.12
N LEU A 10 1.38 64.19 -42.08
CA LEU A 10 0.62 64.70 -43.21
C LEU A 10 0.96 66.18 -43.43
N GLU A 11 0.77 66.63 -44.67
CA GLU A 11 0.92 68.04 -44.98
C GLU A 11 -0.22 68.86 -44.37
N GLU A 12 0.06 69.65 -43.34
CA GLU A 12 -0.85 70.68 -42.86
C GLU A 12 -0.71 71.91 -43.75
N ILE A 13 -1.61 72.01 -44.74
CA ILE A 13 -1.61 73.08 -45.73
C ILE A 13 -1.94 74.42 -45.05
N GLY A 14 -1.02 75.38 -45.12
CA GLY A 14 -1.20 76.71 -44.55
C GLY A 14 -2.26 77.55 -45.27
N THR A 15 -2.76 78.59 -44.60
CA THR A 15 -3.70 79.54 -45.22
C THR A 15 -3.05 80.22 -46.43
N GLY A 16 -3.69 80.09 -47.60
CA GLY A 16 -3.20 80.64 -48.86
C GLY A 16 -2.20 79.74 -49.63
N GLU A 17 -1.87 78.55 -49.12
CA GLU A 17 -0.96 77.59 -49.78
C GLU A 17 -1.70 76.56 -50.66
N ALA A 18 -0.94 75.75 -51.40
CA ALA A 18 -1.41 74.69 -52.31
C ALA A 18 -2.42 75.11 -53.40
N SER A 19 -2.48 76.41 -53.76
CA SER A 19 -3.37 76.90 -54.82
C SER A 19 -3.18 76.13 -56.13
N GLY A 20 -4.27 75.57 -56.67
CA GLY A 20 -4.26 74.73 -57.87
C GLY A 20 -3.83 73.27 -57.65
N THR A 21 -3.33 72.91 -56.47
CA THR A 21 -2.90 71.54 -56.12
C THR A 21 -3.60 70.97 -54.89
N TRP A 22 -4.55 71.71 -54.29
CA TRP A 22 -5.37 71.28 -53.15
C TRP A 22 -5.95 69.88 -53.33
N GLY A 23 -6.50 69.57 -54.51
CA GLY A 23 -7.04 68.24 -54.80
C GLY A 23 -5.98 67.15 -54.69
N THR A 24 -4.81 67.35 -55.30
CA THR A 24 -3.69 66.40 -55.22
C THR A 24 -3.19 66.24 -53.80
N LYS A 25 -2.95 67.33 -53.07
CA LYS A 25 -2.41 67.29 -51.69
C LYS A 25 -3.39 66.67 -50.71
N THR A 26 -4.67 67.00 -50.86
CA THR A 26 -5.73 66.37 -50.07
C THR A 26 -5.80 64.88 -50.37
N ASN A 27 -5.78 64.48 -51.65
CA ASN A 27 -5.77 63.07 -52.02
C ASN A 27 -4.54 62.35 -51.44
N THR A 28 -3.34 62.92 -51.56
CA THR A 28 -2.14 62.35 -50.92
C THR A 28 -2.33 62.18 -49.42
N ASN A 29 -2.78 63.20 -48.69
CA ASN A 29 -3.02 63.07 -47.26
C ASN A 29 -4.07 61.99 -46.93
N LEU A 30 -5.12 61.87 -47.75
CA LEU A 30 -6.13 60.81 -47.59
C LEU A 30 -5.56 59.41 -47.83
N GLU A 31 -4.69 59.24 -48.85
CA GLU A 31 -3.99 57.98 -49.09
C GLU A 31 -3.08 57.63 -47.90
N LEU A 32 -2.34 58.60 -47.36
CA LEU A 32 -1.45 58.40 -46.22
C LEU A 32 -2.21 58.08 -44.92
N ILE A 33 -3.44 58.59 -44.76
CA ILE A 33 -4.33 58.17 -43.67
C ILE A 33 -4.74 56.70 -43.87
N GLY A 34 -5.06 56.31 -45.10
CA GLY A 34 -5.36 54.92 -45.46
C GLY A 34 -4.18 53.99 -45.16
N GLU A 35 -2.98 54.36 -45.58
CA GLU A 35 -1.72 53.68 -45.27
C GLU A 35 -1.51 53.57 -43.76
N ALA A 36 -1.75 54.67 -43.02
CA ALA A 36 -1.57 54.70 -41.57
C ALA A 36 -2.49 53.75 -40.80
N LEU A 37 -3.70 53.49 -41.29
CA LEU A 37 -4.64 52.53 -40.69
C LEU A 37 -4.47 51.11 -41.24
N GLY A 38 -3.59 50.93 -42.23
CA GLY A 38 -3.40 49.69 -42.95
C GLY A 38 -2.29 48.80 -42.41
N PHE A 39 -1.83 47.93 -43.31
CA PHE A 39 -0.77 46.95 -43.10
C PHE A 39 0.41 47.28 -44.01
N GLY A 40 1.62 47.31 -43.44
CA GLY A 40 2.88 47.52 -44.16
C GLY A 40 3.82 46.33 -43.97
N THR A 41 4.72 46.11 -44.94
CA THR A 41 5.80 45.12 -44.84
C THR A 41 7.12 45.79 -45.18
N GLU A 42 8.02 45.88 -44.20
CA GLU A 42 9.33 46.52 -44.36
C GLU A 42 10.42 45.45 -44.34
N GLY A 43 11.30 45.47 -45.35
CA GLY A 43 12.41 44.54 -45.47
C GLY A 43 13.67 45.07 -44.79
N ILE A 44 14.25 44.30 -43.87
CA ILE A 44 15.59 44.53 -43.34
C ILE A 44 16.57 43.88 -44.31
N THR A 45 17.08 44.68 -45.25
CA THR A 45 17.81 44.18 -46.42
C THR A 45 19.31 43.95 -46.19
N THR A 46 19.81 44.32 -45.02
CA THR A 46 21.21 44.14 -44.61
C THR A 46 21.27 43.44 -43.27
N ASN A 47 22.16 42.45 -43.11
CA ASN A 47 22.49 41.83 -41.82
C ASN A 47 23.20 42.84 -40.92
N ALA A 48 22.44 43.79 -40.38
CA ALA A 48 22.93 44.84 -39.51
C ALA A 48 22.17 44.78 -38.19
N ASP A 49 22.89 44.98 -37.10
CA ASP A 49 22.35 45.03 -35.74
C ASP A 49 21.43 46.26 -35.52
N THR A 50 21.28 47.12 -36.53
CA THR A 50 20.43 48.32 -36.50
C THR A 50 19.73 48.55 -37.83
N HIS A 51 18.48 49.02 -37.78
CA HIS A 51 17.67 49.43 -38.93
C HIS A 51 16.90 50.72 -38.60
N ALA A 52 16.62 51.54 -39.62
CA ALA A 52 15.90 52.80 -39.43
C ALA A 52 14.60 52.78 -40.24
N SER A 53 13.48 52.89 -39.54
CA SER A 53 12.15 53.02 -40.13
C SER A 53 11.70 54.47 -39.96
N THR A 54 11.35 55.16 -41.04
CA THR A 54 11.02 56.59 -40.97
C THR A 54 9.62 56.82 -41.51
N VAL A 55 8.76 57.39 -40.67
CA VAL A 55 7.50 57.97 -41.11
C VAL A 55 7.80 59.32 -41.75
N ALA A 56 7.84 59.34 -43.07
CA ALA A 56 8.25 60.49 -43.87
C ALA A 56 7.18 61.59 -43.92
N ASP A 57 7.61 62.80 -44.28
CA ASP A 57 6.73 63.94 -44.45
C ASP A 57 6.01 63.86 -45.80
N ALA A 58 4.69 63.71 -45.77
CA ALA A 58 3.81 63.70 -46.95
C ALA A 58 4.26 62.75 -48.10
N SER A 59 4.90 61.63 -47.77
CA SER A 59 5.33 60.58 -48.71
C SER A 59 4.85 59.22 -48.23
N ALA A 60 4.60 58.26 -49.11
CA ALA A 60 4.32 56.88 -48.69
C ALA A 60 5.56 56.26 -48.02
N ASP A 61 5.33 55.42 -47.01
CA ASP A 61 6.34 54.62 -46.32
C ASP A 61 5.71 53.48 -45.52
N GLU A 62 6.40 52.35 -45.44
CA GLU A 62 5.91 51.15 -44.77
C GLU A 62 5.79 51.35 -43.25
N ALA A 63 6.65 52.19 -42.68
CA ALA A 63 6.69 52.51 -41.25
C ALA A 63 5.46 53.28 -40.77
N ARG A 64 4.68 53.87 -41.69
CA ARG A 64 3.44 54.57 -41.39
C ARG A 64 2.33 53.60 -41.00
N ALA A 65 2.37 52.34 -41.41
CA ALA A 65 1.26 51.43 -41.13
C ALA A 65 1.02 51.21 -39.63
N MET A 66 -0.24 51.09 -39.22
CA MET A 66 -0.59 50.70 -37.85
C MET A 66 -0.11 49.27 -37.57
N TYR A 67 -0.22 48.38 -38.55
CA TYR A 67 0.41 47.05 -38.51
C TYR A 67 1.66 47.03 -39.39
N ILE A 68 2.83 46.77 -38.81
CA ILE A 68 4.10 46.67 -39.55
C ILE A 68 4.66 45.26 -39.40
N LYS A 69 4.92 44.60 -40.54
CA LYS A 69 5.61 43.31 -40.60
C LYS A 69 7.05 43.52 -41.03
N TYR A 70 8.00 43.26 -40.14
CA TYR A 70 9.42 43.26 -40.50
C TYR A 70 9.83 41.90 -41.05
N THR A 71 10.53 41.91 -42.17
CA THR A 71 11.03 40.70 -42.87
C THR A 71 12.52 40.81 -43.14
N GLY A 72 13.16 39.70 -43.50
CA GLY A 72 14.61 39.63 -43.73
C GLY A 72 15.22 38.43 -43.02
N THR A 73 16.54 38.26 -43.15
CA THR A 73 17.31 37.24 -42.44
C THR A 73 18.26 37.96 -41.50
N LEU A 74 18.16 37.67 -40.20
CA LEU A 74 19.01 38.26 -39.17
C LEU A 74 19.98 37.21 -38.63
N ASP A 75 21.21 37.63 -38.33
CA ASP A 75 22.24 36.83 -37.63
C ASP A 75 22.49 37.33 -36.20
N SER A 76 21.98 38.51 -35.86
CA SER A 76 22.01 39.17 -34.55
C SER A 76 20.65 39.81 -34.24
N ALA A 77 20.43 40.23 -32.99
CA ALA A 77 19.27 41.06 -32.67
C ALA A 77 19.38 42.42 -33.38
N CYS A 78 18.30 42.86 -34.05
CA CYS A 78 18.29 44.11 -34.80
C CYS A 78 17.49 45.19 -34.07
N THR A 79 18.12 46.34 -33.80
CA THR A 79 17.45 47.50 -33.21
C THR A 79 16.83 48.36 -34.31
N ILE A 80 15.51 48.43 -34.34
CA ILE A 80 14.73 49.21 -35.30
C ILE A 80 14.37 50.55 -34.65
N THR A 81 14.93 51.63 -35.17
CA THR A 81 14.61 52.99 -34.71
C THR A 81 13.50 53.59 -35.57
N ILE A 82 12.32 53.80 -34.98
CA ILE A 82 11.18 54.42 -35.65
C ILE A 82 11.25 55.94 -35.47
N GLY A 83 11.51 56.65 -36.56
CA GLY A 83 11.56 58.11 -36.60
C GLY A 83 10.30 58.74 -37.21
N PRO A 84 10.02 60.03 -36.94
CA PRO A 84 10.78 60.93 -36.06
C PRO A 84 10.48 60.69 -34.56
N ASN A 85 11.38 61.12 -33.67
CA ASN A 85 11.20 60.92 -32.22
C ASN A 85 10.07 61.76 -31.59
N THR A 86 9.38 62.58 -32.38
CA THR A 86 8.17 63.30 -31.95
C THR A 86 6.88 62.57 -32.31
N LEU A 87 6.98 61.40 -32.97
CA LEU A 87 5.85 60.62 -33.43
C LEU A 87 5.15 59.94 -32.24
N LYS A 88 3.86 60.22 -32.06
CA LYS A 88 3.04 59.58 -31.01
C LYS A 88 2.01 58.66 -31.63
N ARG A 89 2.15 57.35 -31.46
CA ARG A 89 1.23 56.39 -32.09
C ARG A 89 1.31 54.99 -31.49
N VAL A 90 0.22 54.25 -31.63
CA VAL A 90 0.18 52.80 -31.44
C VAL A 90 0.62 52.08 -32.72
N HIS A 91 1.46 51.06 -32.58
CA HIS A 91 1.80 50.11 -33.64
C HIS A 91 1.54 48.68 -33.17
N ILE A 92 1.14 47.84 -34.12
CA ILE A 92 1.13 46.38 -34.02
C ILE A 92 2.31 45.91 -34.86
N ILE A 93 3.33 45.33 -34.22
CA ILE A 93 4.58 45.01 -34.91
C ILE A 93 4.78 43.50 -34.87
N GLU A 94 4.95 42.90 -36.05
CA GLU A 94 5.26 41.50 -36.25
C GLU A 94 6.75 41.34 -36.60
N ASN A 95 7.44 40.51 -35.82
CA ASN A 95 8.78 40.04 -36.18
C ASN A 95 8.67 38.80 -37.08
N ALA A 96 8.54 38.99 -38.38
CA ALA A 96 8.52 37.92 -39.37
C ALA A 96 9.89 37.70 -40.02
N THR A 97 10.97 38.10 -39.34
CA THR A 97 12.33 37.83 -39.78
C THR A 97 12.68 36.35 -39.57
N SER A 98 13.62 35.86 -40.37
CA SER A 98 14.23 34.55 -40.23
C SER A 98 15.58 34.65 -39.52
N GLY A 99 16.11 33.52 -39.04
CA GLY A 99 17.38 33.48 -38.29
C GLY A 99 17.23 33.44 -36.77
N SER A 100 15.99 33.36 -36.28
CA SER A 100 15.63 33.19 -34.86
C SER A 100 16.08 34.33 -33.94
N GLN A 101 16.21 35.55 -34.48
CA GLN A 101 16.68 36.71 -33.73
C GLN A 101 15.53 37.64 -33.33
N ASN A 102 15.75 38.38 -32.25
CA ASN A 102 14.83 39.41 -31.77
C ASN A 102 14.94 40.68 -32.61
N ILE A 103 13.83 41.41 -32.74
CA ILE A 103 13.87 42.83 -33.10
C ILE A 103 13.61 43.67 -31.85
N ILE A 104 14.29 44.81 -31.76
CA ILE A 104 14.19 45.72 -30.63
C ILE A 104 13.66 47.04 -31.16
N ILE A 105 12.46 47.42 -30.75
CA ILE A 105 11.80 48.63 -31.23
C ILE A 105 12.21 49.80 -30.34
N LYS A 106 12.76 50.83 -30.98
CA LYS A 106 13.31 52.03 -30.34
C LYS A 106 12.70 53.29 -30.93
N GLN A 107 12.53 54.29 -30.08
CA GLN A 107 12.34 55.68 -30.45
C GLN A 107 13.27 56.50 -29.55
N GLY A 108 13.96 57.53 -30.06
CA GLY A 108 14.82 58.39 -29.22
C GLY A 108 15.83 57.63 -28.35
N SER A 109 16.02 58.08 -27.11
CA SER A 109 16.93 57.48 -26.11
C SER A 109 16.20 56.83 -24.92
N GLY A 110 14.87 56.73 -24.95
CA GLY A 110 14.06 56.16 -23.87
C GLY A 110 13.98 54.63 -23.92
N ALA A 111 12.96 54.08 -23.27
CA ALA A 111 12.75 52.63 -23.20
C ALA A 111 12.51 51.99 -24.57
N GLU A 112 12.85 50.72 -24.68
CA GLU A 112 12.76 49.90 -25.89
C GLU A 112 11.88 48.67 -25.63
N VAL A 113 11.33 48.10 -26.69
CA VAL A 113 10.52 46.88 -26.62
C VAL A 113 11.13 45.79 -27.49
N THR A 114 11.41 44.63 -26.88
CA THR A 114 11.91 43.45 -27.58
C THR A 114 10.75 42.60 -28.09
N ILE A 115 10.77 42.24 -29.37
CA ILE A 115 9.81 41.34 -30.01
C ILE A 115 10.57 40.10 -30.51
N PRO A 116 10.39 38.94 -29.87
CA PRO A 116 11.04 37.70 -30.32
C PRO A 116 10.63 37.29 -31.73
N SER A 117 11.46 36.48 -32.39
CA SER A 117 11.16 35.97 -33.73
C SER A 117 9.82 35.22 -33.75
N GLY A 118 8.97 35.51 -34.72
CA GLY A 118 7.64 34.90 -34.87
C GLY A 118 6.55 35.49 -33.97
N HIS A 119 6.86 36.45 -33.10
CA HIS A 119 5.89 37.08 -32.23
C HIS A 119 5.39 38.43 -32.76
N VAL A 120 4.23 38.84 -32.26
CA VAL A 120 3.60 40.14 -32.49
C VAL A 120 3.46 40.85 -31.16
N LYS A 121 3.78 42.14 -31.10
CA LYS A 121 3.47 42.99 -29.94
C LYS A 121 2.72 44.24 -30.36
N VAL A 122 1.81 44.68 -29.50
CA VAL A 122 1.20 46.01 -29.59
C VAL A 122 2.02 46.95 -28.72
N VAL A 123 2.56 48.00 -29.34
CA VAL A 123 3.39 49.00 -28.67
C VAL A 123 2.85 50.39 -28.91
N TYR A 124 3.25 51.36 -28.10
CA TYR A 124 3.06 52.76 -28.40
C TYR A 124 4.35 53.56 -28.28
N LEU A 125 4.46 54.56 -29.16
CA LEU A 125 5.49 55.58 -29.22
C LEU A 125 5.00 56.82 -28.46
N ASP A 126 5.77 57.32 -27.50
CA ASP A 126 5.37 58.48 -26.70
C ASP A 126 5.72 59.85 -27.35
N GLY A 127 6.59 59.83 -28.35
CA GLY A 127 7.05 60.99 -29.10
C GLY A 127 7.66 62.10 -28.23
N ALA A 128 8.36 61.76 -27.14
CA ALA A 128 8.96 62.76 -26.23
C ALA A 128 10.23 63.47 -26.77
N GLY A 129 10.48 63.43 -28.07
CA GLY A 129 11.65 64.03 -28.69
C GLY A 129 12.90 63.21 -28.41
N SER A 130 14.01 63.84 -27.98
CA SER A 130 15.26 63.08 -27.77
C SER A 130 15.10 61.92 -26.77
N GLY A 131 14.25 62.07 -25.75
CA GLY A 131 14.00 61.06 -24.72
C GLY A 131 12.78 60.18 -24.99
N ALA A 132 12.28 60.16 -26.22
CA ALA A 132 11.12 59.35 -26.57
C ALA A 132 11.34 57.87 -26.23
N ALA A 133 10.25 57.15 -25.95
CA ALA A 133 10.26 55.76 -25.53
C ALA A 133 9.22 54.94 -26.28
N VAL A 134 9.46 53.63 -26.32
CA VAL A 134 8.53 52.61 -26.78
C VAL A 134 8.04 51.83 -25.57
N THR A 135 6.75 51.53 -25.51
CA THR A 135 6.16 50.78 -24.40
C THR A 135 5.18 49.74 -24.90
N GLU A 136 5.14 48.58 -24.27
CA GLU A 136 4.14 47.54 -24.55
C GLU A 136 2.77 47.98 -24.05
N ALA A 137 1.75 47.88 -24.90
CA ALA A 137 0.43 48.39 -24.57
C ALA A 137 -0.33 47.50 -23.57
N PHE A 138 0.05 46.22 -23.43
CA PHE A 138 -0.74 45.21 -22.72
C PHE A 138 -0.05 44.61 -21.48
N THR A 139 0.90 45.32 -20.87
CA THR A 139 1.54 44.87 -19.62
C THR A 139 0.55 44.69 -18.47
N ASP A 140 -0.48 45.56 -18.39
CA ASP A 140 -1.51 45.54 -17.33
C ASP A 140 -2.91 45.21 -17.89
N LEU A 141 -2.99 44.27 -18.84
CA LEU A 141 -4.25 43.92 -19.49
C LEU A 141 -5.27 43.39 -18.48
N ASN A 142 -6.36 44.12 -18.28
CA ASN A 142 -7.51 43.69 -17.50
C ASN A 142 -8.69 43.33 -18.43
N VAL A 143 -9.09 42.05 -18.40
CA VAL A 143 -10.21 41.52 -19.20
C VAL A 143 -11.44 41.44 -18.31
N THR A 144 -12.45 42.27 -18.58
CA THR A 144 -13.65 42.42 -17.70
C THR A 144 -14.66 41.28 -17.80
N ASN A 145 -14.49 40.37 -18.77
CA ASN A 145 -15.37 39.24 -18.98
C ASN A 145 -14.50 38.00 -19.31
N SER A 146 -14.86 37.19 -20.29
CA SER A 146 -14.11 36.00 -20.68
C SER A 146 -12.85 36.32 -21.48
N LEU A 147 -11.74 35.69 -21.13
CA LEU A 147 -10.59 35.48 -22.03
C LEU A 147 -10.76 34.12 -22.72
N THR A 148 -10.66 34.09 -24.06
CA THR A 148 -10.76 32.85 -24.85
C THR A 148 -9.48 32.65 -25.64
N VAL A 149 -8.81 31.51 -25.46
CA VAL A 149 -7.62 31.09 -26.23
C VAL A 149 -8.03 29.95 -27.16
N SER A 150 -8.10 30.21 -28.47
CA SER A 150 -8.61 29.26 -29.47
C SER A 150 -7.66 29.11 -30.65
N GLY A 151 -7.72 27.97 -31.36
CA GLY A 151 -6.88 27.66 -32.51
C GLY A 151 -6.86 26.15 -32.76
N THR A 152 -5.97 25.67 -33.62
CA THR A 152 -5.80 24.21 -33.85
C THR A 152 -4.99 23.54 -32.73
N THR A 153 -4.14 24.30 -32.03
CA THR A 153 -3.28 23.86 -30.92
C THR A 153 -3.06 25.02 -29.94
N PRO A 154 -4.12 25.53 -29.27
CA PRO A 154 -4.00 26.66 -28.35
C PRO A 154 -3.17 26.25 -27.12
N THR A 155 -2.28 27.13 -26.68
CA THR A 155 -1.48 26.95 -25.46
C THR A 155 -1.57 28.22 -24.60
N LEU A 156 -1.45 28.04 -23.29
CA LEU A 156 -1.24 29.11 -22.33
C LEU A 156 0.01 28.77 -21.54
N THR A 157 1.04 29.60 -21.66
CA THR A 157 2.26 29.51 -20.86
C THR A 157 2.18 30.53 -19.74
N ILE A 158 2.44 30.10 -18.51
CA ILE A 158 2.51 30.96 -17.33
C ILE A 158 3.96 30.92 -16.82
N GLY A 159 4.55 32.09 -16.62
CA GLY A 159 5.96 32.24 -16.24
C GLY A 159 6.90 32.50 -17.41
N ASP A 160 8.16 32.77 -17.09
CA ASP A 160 9.24 33.11 -18.01
C ASP A 160 10.49 32.22 -17.84
N ALA A 161 10.35 31.12 -17.08
CA ALA A 161 11.41 30.19 -16.69
C ALA A 161 12.46 30.75 -15.72
N GLY A 162 12.18 31.88 -15.07
CA GLY A 162 12.90 32.30 -13.88
C GLY A 162 12.51 31.47 -12.65
N ALA A 163 13.25 31.69 -11.56
CA ALA A 163 13.06 30.99 -10.28
C ALA A 163 12.05 31.76 -9.43
N GLU A 164 10.79 31.78 -9.87
CA GLU A 164 9.70 32.46 -9.19
C GLU A 164 8.44 31.59 -9.18
N ASP A 165 7.70 31.66 -8.07
CA ASP A 165 6.38 31.05 -8.02
C ASP A 165 5.43 31.74 -8.99
N THR A 166 4.74 30.96 -9.81
CA THR A 166 3.76 31.47 -10.77
C THR A 166 2.40 30.83 -10.54
N LYS A 167 1.31 31.60 -10.69
CA LYS A 167 -0.01 31.17 -10.24
C LYS A 167 -1.16 31.69 -11.09
N ILE A 168 -2.24 30.93 -11.08
CA ILE A 168 -3.59 31.40 -11.40
C ILE A 168 -4.35 31.48 -10.09
N VAL A 169 -4.86 32.66 -9.75
CA VAL A 169 -5.67 32.88 -8.53
C VAL A 169 -7.15 32.86 -8.89
N PHE A 170 -7.90 32.04 -8.18
CA PHE A 170 -9.35 32.01 -8.15
C PHE A 170 -9.81 32.86 -6.96
N ASP A 171 -9.98 34.15 -7.21
CA ASP A 171 -10.44 35.14 -6.22
C ASP A 171 -11.93 34.92 -5.93
N GLY A 172 -12.22 34.39 -4.74
CA GLY A 172 -13.55 34.00 -4.31
C GLY A 172 -14.08 34.94 -3.22
N ASN A 173 -15.39 35.05 -3.08
CA ASN A 173 -15.99 35.99 -2.11
C ASN A 173 -15.55 35.74 -0.63
N ALA A 174 -15.32 34.49 -0.26
CA ALA A 174 -14.96 34.13 1.12
C ALA A 174 -13.56 33.54 1.27
N GLN A 175 -13.08 32.88 0.21
CA GLN A 175 -11.82 32.19 0.17
C GLN A 175 -11.30 32.24 -1.26
N ASP A 176 -10.00 32.47 -1.37
CA ASP A 176 -9.30 32.36 -2.63
C ASP A 176 -8.72 30.96 -2.76
N PHE A 177 -8.48 30.54 -4.00
CA PHE A 177 -7.71 29.34 -4.30
C PHE A 177 -6.67 29.66 -5.35
N TYR A 178 -5.67 28.80 -5.49
CA TYR A 178 -4.72 28.91 -6.60
C TYR A 178 -4.40 27.55 -7.22
N VAL A 179 -3.96 27.61 -8.47
CA VAL A 179 -3.15 26.56 -9.11
C VAL A 179 -1.83 27.22 -9.48
N ALA A 180 -0.71 26.65 -9.04
CA ALA A 180 0.58 27.32 -9.11
C ALA A 180 1.75 26.36 -9.28
N LEU A 181 2.82 26.85 -9.92
CA LEU A 181 4.15 26.29 -9.77
C LEU A 181 4.78 26.90 -8.52
N ASP A 182 5.13 26.06 -7.55
CA ASP A 182 5.94 26.39 -6.38
C ASP A 182 7.38 26.08 -6.72
N ASP A 183 8.10 27.07 -7.26
CA ASP A 183 9.47 26.90 -7.74
C ASP A 183 10.43 26.63 -6.58
N SER A 184 10.11 27.15 -5.38
CA SER A 184 10.89 26.89 -4.18
C SER A 184 10.88 25.41 -3.77
N ALA A 185 9.86 24.65 -4.17
CA ALA A 185 9.69 23.22 -3.89
C ALA A 185 9.77 22.33 -5.13
N ASP A 186 9.88 22.91 -6.34
CA ASP A 186 9.76 22.22 -7.63
C ASP A 186 8.44 21.45 -7.82
N ASP A 187 7.34 21.95 -7.23
CA ASP A 187 6.04 21.27 -7.19
C ASP A 187 4.96 22.03 -7.99
N LEU A 188 4.03 21.29 -8.61
CA LEU A 188 2.75 21.84 -9.04
C LEU A 188 1.74 21.69 -7.90
N VAL A 189 1.18 22.80 -7.44
CA VAL A 189 0.33 22.85 -6.24
C VAL A 189 -1.05 23.44 -6.50
N ILE A 190 -2.04 22.93 -5.77
CA ILE A 190 -3.38 23.50 -5.64
C ILE A 190 -3.60 23.79 -4.16
N GLY A 191 -3.91 25.04 -3.81
CA GLY A 191 -3.98 25.47 -2.42
C GLY A 191 -5.01 26.55 -2.13
N LEU A 192 -5.16 26.86 -0.84
CA LEU A 192 -6.05 27.90 -0.33
C LEU A 192 -5.33 29.27 -0.30
N GLY A 193 -6.08 30.35 -0.41
CA GLY A 193 -5.54 31.70 -0.39
C GLY A 193 -4.83 32.06 -1.70
N SER A 194 -3.84 32.94 -1.62
CA SER A 194 -3.12 33.46 -2.78
C SER A 194 -1.60 33.41 -2.64
N THR A 195 -1.07 32.89 -1.53
CA THR A 195 0.39 32.71 -1.34
C THR A 195 0.75 31.26 -1.60
N VAL A 196 1.50 31.02 -2.68
CA VAL A 196 1.99 29.70 -3.10
C VAL A 196 2.84 29.07 -1.98
N GLY A 197 2.78 27.74 -1.86
CA GLY A 197 3.53 26.95 -0.87
C GLY A 197 3.02 26.98 0.58
N THR A 198 2.16 27.93 0.96
CA THR A 198 1.74 28.08 2.38
C THR A 198 0.62 27.14 2.81
N THR A 199 -0.34 26.85 1.93
CA THR A 199 -1.50 25.98 2.23
C THR A 199 -1.84 25.03 1.07
N PRO A 200 -0.87 24.25 0.56
CA PRO A 200 -1.15 23.25 -0.47
C PRO A 200 -2.10 22.18 0.07
N ILE A 201 -3.16 21.93 -0.69
CA ILE A 201 -4.13 20.84 -0.48
C ILE A 201 -3.74 19.64 -1.35
N VAL A 202 -3.31 19.92 -2.59
CA VAL A 202 -2.79 18.94 -3.55
C VAL A 202 -1.40 19.41 -3.97
N SER A 203 -0.41 18.53 -3.90
CA SER A 203 0.94 18.75 -4.44
C SER A 203 1.32 17.61 -5.36
N LEU A 204 1.85 17.95 -6.53
CA LEU A 204 2.47 17.03 -7.48
C LEU A 204 3.95 17.36 -7.55
N THR A 205 4.79 16.38 -7.20
CA THR A 205 6.24 16.54 -7.21
C THR A 205 6.81 16.30 -8.61
N GLU A 206 8.07 16.70 -8.81
CA GLU A 206 8.83 16.36 -10.03
C GLU A 206 8.90 14.84 -10.28
N ALA A 207 8.88 14.04 -9.21
CA ALA A 207 8.92 12.58 -9.28
C ALA A 207 7.56 11.96 -9.68
N GLY A 208 6.50 12.77 -9.75
CA GLY A 208 5.14 12.34 -10.06
C GLY A 208 4.35 11.86 -8.84
N ASP A 209 4.85 12.06 -7.62
CA ASP A 209 4.12 11.73 -6.40
C ASP A 209 2.99 12.73 -6.16
N VAL A 210 1.85 12.22 -5.68
CA VAL A 210 0.70 13.05 -5.29
C VAL A 210 0.57 13.05 -3.77
N THR A 211 0.67 14.23 -3.17
CA THR A 211 0.32 14.44 -1.77
C THR A 211 -1.03 15.13 -1.68
N LEU A 212 -1.92 14.57 -0.88
CA LEU A 212 -3.15 15.22 -0.45
C LEU A 212 -3.01 15.60 1.03
N LYS A 213 -3.41 16.81 1.42
CA LYS A 213 -3.23 17.31 2.78
C LYS A 213 -4.42 18.13 3.28
N SER A 214 -4.86 17.84 4.50
CA SER A 214 -5.72 18.74 5.27
C SER A 214 -4.91 19.93 5.76
N ILE A 215 -5.38 21.14 5.48
CA ILE A 215 -4.73 22.39 5.90
C ILE A 215 -5.16 22.84 7.31
N GLY A 216 -6.14 22.15 7.92
CA GLY A 216 -6.53 22.40 9.31
C GLY A 216 -5.47 21.90 10.28
N THR A 217 -5.00 22.78 11.17
CA THR A 217 -3.97 22.46 12.17
C THR A 217 -4.53 22.15 13.56
N GLY A 218 -5.87 22.20 13.71
CA GLY A 218 -6.55 21.82 14.94
C GLY A 218 -6.52 20.31 15.17
N ASP A 219 -6.83 19.92 16.41
CA ASP A 219 -7.05 18.52 16.75
C ASP A 219 -8.25 17.97 15.95
N ASN A 220 -8.17 16.71 15.54
CA ASN A 220 -9.20 16.03 14.75
C ASN A 220 -9.58 16.72 13.42
N ASN A 221 -8.59 17.25 12.67
CA ASN A 221 -8.78 17.73 11.28
C ASN A 221 -8.21 16.77 10.22
N PRO A 222 -8.68 15.51 10.13
CA PRO A 222 -8.16 14.57 9.15
C PRO A 222 -8.49 15.02 7.73
N MET A 223 -7.62 14.67 6.80
CA MET A 223 -8.00 14.67 5.40
C MET A 223 -8.99 13.54 5.14
N VAL A 224 -10.06 13.83 4.39
CA VAL A 224 -11.06 12.85 3.99
C VAL A 224 -10.99 12.65 2.47
N LEU A 225 -10.60 11.44 2.04
CA LEU A 225 -10.74 10.99 0.66
C LEU A 225 -12.03 10.19 0.54
N THR A 226 -13.03 10.75 -0.14
CA THR A 226 -14.30 10.05 -0.41
C THR A 226 -14.27 9.46 -1.82
N LEU A 227 -14.43 8.13 -1.90
CA LEU A 227 -14.61 7.42 -3.17
C LEU A 227 -16.08 7.01 -3.28
N GLN A 228 -16.81 7.58 -4.24
CA GLN A 228 -18.25 7.41 -4.38
C GLN A 228 -18.60 7.02 -5.83
N THR A 229 -19.47 6.02 -5.99
CA THR A 229 -20.12 5.70 -7.27
C THR A 229 -21.36 6.58 -7.47
N ALA A 230 -21.64 6.92 -8.73
CA ALA A 230 -22.86 7.63 -9.13
C ALA A 230 -24.03 6.67 -9.42
N GLU A 231 -23.84 5.36 -9.23
CA GLU A 231 -24.86 4.36 -9.42
C GLU A 231 -26.06 4.60 -8.50
N THR A 232 -27.25 4.46 -9.08
CA THR A 232 -28.52 4.76 -8.41
C THR A 232 -29.23 3.51 -7.87
N ASP A 233 -28.69 2.34 -8.23
CA ASP A 233 -29.15 1.02 -7.81
C ASP A 233 -27.88 0.21 -7.52
N ILE A 234 -27.57 -0.02 -6.24
CA ILE A 234 -26.42 -0.81 -5.81
C ILE A 234 -26.97 -2.17 -5.40
N ALA A 235 -26.67 -3.19 -6.18
CA ALA A 235 -27.03 -4.57 -5.92
C ALA A 235 -25.92 -5.30 -5.15
N ALA A 236 -26.20 -6.54 -4.73
CA ALA A 236 -25.17 -7.42 -4.19
C ALA A 236 -23.98 -7.58 -5.17
N ASP A 237 -22.76 -7.64 -4.62
CA ASP A 237 -21.48 -7.76 -5.34
C ASP A 237 -21.03 -6.52 -6.16
N ASP A 238 -21.80 -5.43 -6.16
CA ASP A 238 -21.38 -4.19 -6.80
C ASP A 238 -20.18 -3.56 -6.07
N VAL A 239 -19.22 -3.06 -6.85
CA VAL A 239 -18.02 -2.41 -6.32
C VAL A 239 -18.25 -0.90 -6.23
N ILE A 240 -18.36 -0.39 -5.00
CA ILE A 240 -18.62 1.03 -4.73
C ILE A 240 -17.38 1.88 -5.03
N ALA A 241 -16.21 1.37 -4.63
CA ALA A 241 -14.92 2.03 -4.77
C ALA A 241 -13.79 1.01 -4.83
N LYS A 242 -12.71 1.36 -5.55
CA LYS A 242 -11.54 0.51 -5.75
C LYS A 242 -10.26 1.34 -5.76
N ILE A 243 -9.22 0.80 -5.14
CA ILE A 243 -7.83 1.26 -5.26
C ILE A 243 -7.03 0.10 -5.83
N ASP A 244 -6.35 0.34 -6.94
CA ASP A 244 -5.52 -0.65 -7.65
C ASP A 244 -4.04 -0.39 -7.43
N PHE A 245 -3.31 -1.47 -7.18
CA PHE A 245 -1.85 -1.49 -7.11
C PHE A 245 -1.34 -2.29 -8.31
N GLN A 246 -0.91 -1.57 -9.34
CA GLN A 246 -0.49 -2.14 -10.62
C GLN A 246 1.04 -2.06 -10.76
N ALA A 247 1.63 -3.13 -11.29
CA ALA A 247 3.04 -3.15 -11.69
C ALA A 247 3.25 -2.29 -12.96
N PRO A 248 4.48 -1.87 -13.28
CA PRO A 248 4.73 -0.98 -14.42
C PRO A 248 4.21 -1.55 -15.75
N ASP A 249 3.87 -0.65 -16.68
CA ASP A 249 3.54 -0.97 -18.08
C ASP A 249 4.77 -1.49 -18.86
N GLU A 250 5.42 -2.54 -18.35
CA GLU A 250 6.48 -3.23 -19.06
C GLU A 250 5.87 -3.96 -20.25
N GLY A 251 6.32 -3.61 -21.46
CA GLY A 251 5.79 -4.16 -22.72
C GLY A 251 6.03 -5.67 -22.94
N THR A 252 6.54 -6.39 -21.94
CA THR A 252 6.78 -7.85 -21.99
C THR A 252 6.31 -8.52 -20.71
N GLY A 253 5.50 -9.58 -20.84
CA GLY A 253 4.95 -10.35 -19.72
C GLY A 253 3.44 -10.17 -19.62
N THR A 254 2.68 -11.26 -19.52
CA THR A 254 1.21 -11.20 -19.45
C THR A 254 0.72 -10.63 -18.12
N ASP A 255 1.51 -10.76 -17.06
CA ASP A 255 1.07 -10.47 -15.69
C ASP A 255 1.63 -9.12 -15.19
N ALA A 256 2.74 -8.64 -15.76
CA ALA A 256 3.41 -7.39 -15.38
C ALA A 256 2.53 -6.15 -15.63
N ILE A 257 1.59 -6.24 -16.57
CA ILE A 257 0.64 -5.17 -16.90
C ILE A 257 -0.70 -5.30 -16.15
N THR A 258 -0.84 -6.26 -15.24
CA THR A 258 -2.10 -6.48 -14.51
C THR A 258 -2.06 -5.89 -13.10
N VAL A 259 -3.24 -5.61 -12.54
CA VAL A 259 -3.38 -5.18 -11.14
C VAL A 259 -2.91 -6.32 -10.24
N ALA A 260 -1.82 -6.12 -9.51
CA ALA A 260 -1.21 -7.15 -8.66
C ALA A 260 -1.89 -7.24 -7.28
N ALA A 261 -2.44 -6.12 -6.79
CA ALA A 261 -3.26 -6.09 -5.59
C ALA A 261 -4.35 -5.02 -5.70
N SER A 262 -5.42 -5.16 -4.92
CA SER A 262 -6.48 -4.16 -4.83
C SER A 262 -7.12 -4.08 -3.46
N ILE A 263 -7.65 -2.91 -3.14
CA ILE A 263 -8.57 -2.68 -2.02
C ILE A 263 -9.90 -2.26 -2.62
N ARG A 264 -11.00 -2.89 -2.20
CA ARG A 264 -12.34 -2.56 -2.71
C ARG A 264 -13.42 -2.63 -1.65
N ALA A 265 -14.36 -1.71 -1.72
CA ALA A 265 -15.62 -1.76 -1.00
C ALA A 265 -16.67 -2.41 -1.90
N VAL A 266 -17.26 -3.52 -1.43
CA VAL A 266 -18.18 -4.35 -2.22
C VAL A 266 -19.49 -4.52 -1.45
N SER A 267 -20.60 -4.21 -2.09
CA SER A 267 -21.92 -4.35 -1.50
C SER A 267 -22.23 -5.83 -1.18
N GLU A 268 -22.82 -6.08 -0.02
CA GLU A 268 -23.25 -7.42 0.43
C GLU A 268 -24.72 -7.72 0.09
N GLY A 269 -25.46 -6.74 -0.41
CA GLY A 269 -26.87 -6.85 -0.76
C GLY A 269 -27.40 -5.62 -1.48
N ASP A 270 -28.68 -5.60 -1.80
CA ASP A 270 -29.28 -4.43 -2.46
C ASP A 270 -29.38 -3.27 -1.47
N PHE A 271 -28.81 -2.11 -1.81
CA PHE A 271 -28.89 -0.92 -0.97
C PHE A 271 -30.33 -0.43 -0.90
N ALA A 272 -30.77 -0.09 0.31
CA ALA A 272 -32.08 0.44 0.62
C ALA A 272 -31.98 1.56 1.66
N ALA A 273 -33.11 2.14 2.06
CA ALA A 273 -33.14 3.21 3.06
C ALA A 273 -32.52 2.81 4.41
N ASP A 274 -32.54 1.52 4.72
CA ASP A 274 -32.06 0.90 5.95
C ASP A 274 -31.03 -0.21 5.71
N ASN A 275 -30.55 -0.38 4.46
CA ASN A 275 -29.53 -1.37 4.13
C ASN A 275 -28.40 -0.76 3.30
N ASN A 276 -27.18 -0.87 3.78
CA ASN A 276 -25.97 -0.50 3.07
C ASN A 276 -24.79 -1.43 3.43
N ALA A 277 -25.12 -2.69 3.76
CA ALA A 277 -24.14 -3.70 4.13
C ALA A 277 -23.03 -3.78 3.06
N THR A 278 -21.79 -3.54 3.48
CA THR A 278 -20.64 -3.41 2.59
C THR A 278 -19.45 -4.12 3.22
N SER A 279 -18.82 -4.98 2.43
CA SER A 279 -17.57 -5.64 2.79
C SER A 279 -16.38 -4.81 2.31
N LEU A 280 -15.30 -4.82 3.09
CA LEU A 280 -13.99 -4.34 2.65
C LEU A 280 -13.12 -5.55 2.29
N GLN A 281 -12.58 -5.56 1.07
CA GLN A 281 -11.77 -6.65 0.57
C GLN A 281 -10.39 -6.16 0.18
N ILE A 282 -9.37 -6.90 0.63
CA ILE A 282 -7.99 -6.78 0.18
C ILE A 282 -7.68 -8.04 -0.63
N ASN A 283 -7.37 -7.87 -1.90
CA ASN A 283 -7.09 -8.98 -2.81
C ASN A 283 -5.66 -8.88 -3.33
N THR A 284 -4.98 -10.02 -3.40
CA THR A 284 -3.69 -10.18 -4.08
C THR A 284 -3.84 -11.14 -5.24
N ALA A 285 -2.89 -11.12 -6.17
CA ALA A 285 -2.73 -12.16 -7.18
C ALA A 285 -1.32 -12.75 -7.14
N ALA A 286 -1.16 -13.94 -7.70
CA ALA A 286 0.13 -14.59 -7.90
C ALA A 286 0.58 -14.54 -9.37
N SER A 287 -0.34 -14.73 -10.32
CA SER A 287 -0.06 -14.75 -11.77
C SER A 287 -1.29 -14.39 -12.61
N ALA A 288 -2.13 -13.49 -12.11
CA ALA A 288 -3.34 -13.00 -12.77
C ALA A 288 -3.69 -11.59 -12.28
N ALA A 289 -4.77 -11.00 -12.79
CA ALA A 289 -5.32 -9.79 -12.18
C ALA A 289 -5.89 -10.11 -10.78
N ALA A 290 -5.56 -9.27 -9.80
CA ALA A 290 -6.12 -9.33 -8.47
C ALA A 290 -7.65 -9.27 -8.53
N ALA A 291 -8.28 -10.01 -7.62
CA ALA A 291 -9.72 -10.12 -7.50
C ALA A 291 -10.46 -10.80 -8.67
N SER A 292 -9.75 -11.48 -9.57
CA SER A 292 -10.31 -12.36 -10.62
C SER A 292 -11.05 -13.60 -10.09
N GLY A 293 -10.89 -13.92 -8.81
CA GLY A 293 -11.63 -14.98 -8.11
C GLY A 293 -11.04 -16.39 -8.24
N ALA A 294 -10.00 -16.58 -9.07
CA ALA A 294 -9.36 -17.88 -9.31
C ALA A 294 -7.88 -17.94 -8.88
N ASP A 295 -7.31 -16.81 -8.47
CA ASP A 295 -5.89 -16.69 -8.13
C ASP A 295 -5.66 -15.77 -6.92
N GLY A 296 -4.54 -15.99 -6.23
CA GLY A 296 -4.09 -15.21 -5.07
C GLY A 296 -4.92 -15.41 -3.80
N GLY A 297 -4.89 -14.40 -2.92
CA GLY A 297 -5.56 -14.43 -1.63
C GLY A 297 -6.58 -13.31 -1.48
N ARG A 298 -7.56 -13.51 -0.59
CA ARG A 298 -8.50 -12.49 -0.15
C ARG A 298 -8.56 -12.42 1.37
N LEU A 299 -8.37 -11.22 1.90
CA LEU A 299 -8.80 -10.85 3.24
C LEU A 299 -10.07 -10.02 3.12
N LEU A 300 -11.12 -10.40 3.82
CA LEU A 300 -12.43 -9.74 3.78
C LEU A 300 -12.91 -9.46 5.21
N LEU A 301 -13.33 -8.22 5.45
CA LEU A 301 -14.11 -7.84 6.62
C LEU A 301 -15.53 -7.52 6.15
N ASP A 302 -16.52 -8.25 6.66
CA ASP A 302 -17.92 -8.02 6.32
C ASP A 302 -18.61 -7.04 7.27
N SER A 303 -19.84 -6.65 6.91
CA SER A 303 -20.66 -5.71 7.66
C SER A 303 -21.07 -6.20 9.05
N THR A 304 -20.90 -7.49 9.34
CA THR A 304 -21.18 -8.11 10.65
C THR A 304 -19.94 -8.27 11.52
N GLY A 305 -18.76 -7.86 11.02
CA GLY A 305 -17.49 -7.92 11.73
C GLY A 305 -16.73 -9.23 11.58
N ASN A 306 -17.12 -10.11 10.64
CA ASN A 306 -16.39 -11.34 10.40
C ASN A 306 -15.13 -11.08 9.58
N LEU A 307 -14.01 -11.68 9.99
CA LEU A 307 -12.76 -11.72 9.22
C LEU A 307 -12.66 -13.04 8.44
N PHE A 308 -12.71 -12.97 7.12
CA PHE A 308 -12.51 -14.11 6.24
C PHE A 308 -11.16 -14.03 5.55
N LEU A 309 -10.33 -15.07 5.73
CA LEU A 309 -9.14 -15.29 4.93
C LEU A 309 -9.38 -16.46 3.97
N LYS A 310 -9.18 -16.22 2.68
CA LYS A 310 -9.41 -17.22 1.63
C LYS A 310 -8.22 -17.28 0.68
N ASP A 311 -7.72 -18.50 0.45
CA ASP A 311 -6.94 -18.82 -0.74
C ASP A 311 -7.93 -18.98 -1.91
N LEU A 312 -7.79 -18.15 -2.94
CA LEU A 312 -8.70 -18.16 -4.10
C LEU A 312 -8.32 -19.23 -5.12
N ARG A 313 -7.10 -19.79 -5.02
CA ARG A 313 -6.65 -20.86 -5.91
C ARG A 313 -7.46 -22.11 -5.64
N THR A 314 -7.74 -22.87 -6.69
CA THR A 314 -8.53 -24.11 -6.61
C THR A 314 -7.71 -25.38 -6.85
N ALA A 315 -6.38 -25.25 -6.93
CA ALA A 315 -5.48 -26.39 -7.10
C ALA A 315 -5.43 -27.24 -5.82
N ASP A 316 -5.24 -28.55 -5.95
CA ASP A 316 -5.13 -29.43 -4.79
C ASP A 316 -4.00 -28.97 -3.84
N GLY A 317 -4.28 -28.94 -2.53
CA GLY A 317 -3.39 -28.43 -1.50
C GLY A 317 -3.41 -26.91 -1.24
N SER A 318 -4.23 -26.13 -1.97
CA SER A 318 -4.44 -24.70 -1.65
C SER A 318 -5.21 -24.54 -0.34
N SER A 319 -4.68 -23.73 0.58
CA SER A 319 -5.35 -23.44 1.85
C SER A 319 -4.93 -22.07 2.40
N PRO A 320 -5.87 -21.30 2.98
CA PRO A 320 -5.51 -20.09 3.70
C PRO A 320 -4.74 -20.45 4.96
N THR A 321 -3.68 -19.70 5.26
CA THR A 321 -2.87 -19.87 6.47
C THR A 321 -2.81 -18.57 7.26
N ILE A 322 -2.80 -18.68 8.59
CA ILE A 322 -2.49 -17.56 9.49
C ILE A 322 -1.21 -17.94 10.22
N THR A 323 -0.17 -17.12 10.08
CA THR A 323 1.10 -17.29 10.79
C THR A 323 1.26 -16.13 11.76
N LEU A 324 1.41 -16.43 13.05
CA LEU A 324 1.79 -15.46 14.08
C LEU A 324 3.29 -15.62 14.35
N GLN A 325 4.07 -14.58 14.04
CA GLN A 325 5.52 -14.61 14.17
C GLN A 325 5.99 -13.47 15.08
N SER A 326 6.73 -13.79 16.15
CA SER A 326 7.38 -12.77 16.97
C SER A 326 8.54 -12.12 16.22
N GLY A 327 8.74 -10.82 16.46
CA GLY A 327 9.90 -10.07 15.98
C GLY A 327 11.14 -10.22 16.88
N ASP A 328 11.01 -10.89 18.03
CA ASP A 328 12.12 -11.13 18.95
C ASP A 328 13.16 -12.06 18.32
N THR A 329 14.42 -11.64 18.36
CA THR A 329 15.54 -12.41 17.81
C THR A 329 16.19 -13.35 18.83
N ASP A 330 15.86 -13.18 20.11
CA ASP A 330 16.32 -14.01 21.22
C ASP A 330 15.09 -14.51 21.98
N ILE A 331 14.62 -15.70 21.61
CA ILE A 331 13.45 -16.34 22.24
C ILE A 331 13.97 -17.16 23.41
N ALA A 332 13.66 -16.72 24.63
CA ALA A 332 13.96 -17.43 25.87
C ALA A 332 12.77 -18.31 26.29
N SER A 333 12.96 -19.16 27.30
CA SER A 333 11.87 -19.94 27.90
C SER A 333 10.68 -19.09 28.34
N ALA A 334 9.45 -19.55 28.07
CA ALA A 334 8.17 -18.91 28.39
C ALA A 334 7.78 -17.69 27.54
N ASP A 335 8.56 -17.33 26.54
CA ASP A 335 8.20 -16.30 25.56
C ASP A 335 7.02 -16.76 24.69
N VAL A 336 6.12 -15.83 24.37
CA VAL A 336 4.92 -16.09 23.57
C VAL A 336 5.17 -15.71 22.12
N LEU A 337 5.11 -16.69 21.22
CA LEU A 337 5.32 -16.49 19.78
C LEU A 337 4.07 -15.89 19.11
N GLY A 338 2.90 -16.24 19.62
CA GLY A 338 1.61 -15.76 19.13
C GLY A 338 0.48 -16.17 20.07
N LYS A 339 -0.56 -15.33 20.15
CA LYS A 339 -1.71 -15.54 21.02
C LYS A 339 -3.02 -15.11 20.35
N ILE A 340 -4.05 -15.94 20.48
CA ILE A 340 -5.44 -15.61 20.16
C ILE A 340 -6.17 -15.44 21.48
N SER A 341 -6.81 -14.29 21.70
CA SER A 341 -7.56 -13.98 22.92
C SER A 341 -9.05 -13.85 22.64
N PHE A 342 -9.87 -14.36 23.55
CA PHE A 342 -11.33 -14.26 23.53
C PHE A 342 -11.76 -13.48 24.77
N GLN A 343 -12.38 -12.32 24.56
CA GLN A 343 -12.71 -11.36 25.60
C GLN A 343 -14.21 -11.03 25.54
N ALA A 344 -14.80 -10.77 26.70
CA ALA A 344 -16.18 -10.31 26.80
C ALA A 344 -16.29 -8.83 26.34
N PRO A 345 -17.51 -8.33 26.03
CA PRO A 345 -17.69 -6.96 25.57
C PRO A 345 -17.22 -5.92 26.58
N ASP A 346 -16.88 -4.72 26.10
CA ASP A 346 -16.53 -3.54 26.91
C ASP A 346 -17.75 -2.96 27.67
N GLU A 347 -18.42 -3.80 28.47
CA GLU A 347 -19.51 -3.39 29.34
C GLU A 347 -18.94 -2.61 30.53
N GLY A 348 -19.24 -1.31 30.59
CA GLY A 348 -18.65 -0.35 31.54
C GLY A 348 -18.92 -0.59 33.03
N THR A 349 -19.46 -1.75 33.42
CA THR A 349 -19.78 -2.11 34.81
C THR A 349 -19.05 -3.34 35.35
N GLY A 350 -18.28 -4.07 34.53
CA GLY A 350 -17.79 -5.40 34.92
C GLY A 350 -16.35 -5.42 35.44
N THR A 351 -16.13 -6.08 36.59
CA THR A 351 -14.78 -6.50 37.03
C THR A 351 -14.19 -7.49 36.03
N ASP A 352 -14.93 -8.56 35.75
CA ASP A 352 -14.44 -9.69 34.95
C ASP A 352 -14.87 -9.60 33.48
N ALA A 353 -15.90 -8.80 33.18
CA ALA A 353 -16.42 -8.60 31.82
C ALA A 353 -15.45 -7.84 30.91
N ILE A 354 -14.42 -7.21 31.47
CA ILE A 354 -13.35 -6.55 30.73
C ILE A 354 -12.05 -7.38 30.69
N LEU A 355 -12.06 -8.62 31.19
CA LEU A 355 -10.88 -9.51 31.19
C LEU A 355 -10.93 -10.51 30.04
N VAL A 356 -9.75 -10.98 29.61
CA VAL A 356 -9.65 -12.11 28.67
C VAL A 356 -10.18 -13.37 29.34
N ALA A 357 -11.28 -13.90 28.81
CA ALA A 357 -12.00 -15.05 29.35
C ALA A 357 -11.42 -16.39 28.84
N ALA A 358 -10.81 -16.40 27.66
CA ALA A 358 -10.06 -17.55 27.15
C ALA A 358 -8.93 -17.13 26.20
N SER A 359 -7.94 -17.98 26.02
CA SER A 359 -6.91 -17.77 24.99
C SER A 359 -6.22 -19.05 24.55
N ILE A 360 -5.60 -18.99 23.37
CA ILE A 360 -4.69 -20.00 22.83
C ILE A 360 -3.34 -19.32 22.56
N SER A 361 -2.25 -19.87 23.09
CA SER A 361 -0.91 -19.30 22.92
C SER A 361 0.10 -20.36 22.50
N ALA A 362 0.99 -20.01 21.57
CA ALA A 362 2.23 -20.74 21.32
C ALA A 362 3.33 -20.17 22.23
N ILE A 363 3.91 -20.98 23.10
CA ILE A 363 4.85 -20.56 24.14
C ILE A 363 6.12 -21.39 24.04
N SER A 364 7.29 -20.76 23.98
CA SER A 364 8.58 -21.44 23.98
C SER A 364 8.79 -22.23 25.28
N GLU A 365 9.42 -23.40 25.16
CA GLU A 365 9.74 -24.27 26.29
C GLU A 365 11.18 -24.10 26.78
N GLY A 366 12.01 -23.38 26.01
CA GLY A 366 13.40 -23.09 26.30
C GLY A 366 13.95 -22.07 25.31
N ASP A 367 15.25 -21.82 25.41
CA ASP A 367 15.92 -20.83 24.56
C ASP A 367 16.05 -21.38 23.13
N PHE A 368 15.63 -20.61 22.13
CA PHE A 368 15.74 -21.05 20.74
C PHE A 368 17.19 -21.01 20.28
N ALA A 369 17.56 -22.03 19.51
CA ALA A 369 18.89 -22.20 18.94
C ALA A 369 18.78 -22.77 17.53
N ALA A 370 19.92 -22.99 16.85
CA ALA A 370 19.95 -23.55 15.50
C ALA A 370 19.25 -24.92 15.39
N ASP A 371 19.21 -25.67 16.49
CA ASP A 371 18.65 -27.01 16.62
C ASP A 371 17.54 -27.11 17.68
N ASN A 372 17.09 -25.98 18.25
CA ASN A 372 16.05 -25.98 19.28
C ASN A 372 14.99 -24.90 19.02
N ASN A 373 13.74 -25.33 18.95
CA ASN A 373 12.56 -24.45 18.84
C ASN A 373 11.35 -25.03 19.59
N ALA A 374 11.61 -25.81 20.64
CA ALA A 374 10.60 -26.46 21.45
C ALA A 374 9.53 -25.45 21.90
N THR A 375 8.29 -25.71 21.50
CA THR A 375 7.14 -24.82 21.71
C THR A 375 5.95 -25.66 22.14
N LYS A 376 5.26 -25.22 23.20
CA LYS A 376 3.97 -25.78 23.60
C LYS A 376 2.81 -24.93 23.06
N LEU A 377 1.68 -25.58 22.84
CA LEU A 377 0.39 -24.91 22.72
C LEU A 377 -0.31 -24.90 24.09
N SER A 378 -0.63 -23.71 24.58
CA SER A 378 -1.30 -23.48 25.86
C SER A 378 -2.74 -23.04 25.62
N PHE A 379 -3.68 -23.72 26.28
CA PHE A 379 -5.10 -23.40 26.28
C PHE A 379 -5.50 -22.89 27.67
N ALA A 380 -5.97 -21.65 27.72
CA ALA A 380 -6.33 -20.97 28.94
C ALA A 380 -7.83 -20.62 28.97
N THR A 381 -8.45 -20.80 30.13
CA THR A 381 -9.84 -20.37 30.41
C THR A 381 -9.94 -19.79 31.82
N GLY A 382 -10.81 -18.80 32.00
CA GLY A 382 -11.17 -18.20 33.29
C GLY A 382 -12.61 -18.53 33.67
N ALA A 383 -12.92 -18.58 34.97
CA ALA A 383 -14.28 -18.76 35.47
C ALA A 383 -14.86 -17.44 36.02
N SER A 384 -14.05 -16.69 36.75
CA SER A 384 -14.32 -15.36 37.32
C SER A 384 -12.97 -14.69 37.64
N GLU A 385 -12.04 -14.80 36.68
CA GLU A 385 -10.66 -14.33 36.77
C GLU A 385 -10.07 -14.22 35.35
N THR A 386 -8.90 -13.58 35.21
CA THR A 386 -8.14 -13.64 33.96
C THR A 386 -7.80 -15.08 33.61
N ALA A 387 -8.06 -15.47 32.37
CA ALA A 387 -7.80 -16.83 31.88
C ALA A 387 -6.35 -17.29 32.18
N ALA A 388 -6.23 -18.50 32.73
CA ALA A 388 -4.95 -19.17 33.02
C ALA A 388 -4.90 -20.55 32.35
N GLU A 389 -3.70 -21.06 32.07
CA GLU A 389 -3.50 -22.38 31.43
C GLU A 389 -4.25 -23.49 32.21
N LYS A 390 -5.13 -24.22 31.52
CA LYS A 390 -5.81 -25.41 32.05
C LYS A 390 -5.44 -26.68 31.28
N MET A 391 -4.94 -26.53 30.06
CA MET A 391 -4.49 -27.61 29.19
C MET A 391 -3.30 -27.13 28.35
N SER A 392 -2.33 -28.00 28.10
CA SER A 392 -1.25 -27.74 27.15
C SER A 392 -0.80 -28.99 26.40
N LEU A 393 -0.29 -28.80 25.18
CA LEU A 393 0.39 -29.82 24.39
C LEU A 393 1.83 -29.38 24.18
N THR A 394 2.77 -30.12 24.74
CA THR A 394 4.21 -29.81 24.64
C THR A 394 4.81 -30.25 23.31
N SER A 395 6.00 -29.74 22.96
CA SER A 395 6.76 -30.19 21.78
C SER A 395 7.10 -31.69 21.81
N ALA A 396 7.13 -32.32 22.98
CA ALA A 396 7.28 -33.77 23.13
C ALA A 396 5.99 -34.56 22.85
N GLY A 397 4.90 -33.91 22.42
CA GLY A 397 3.60 -34.54 22.17
C GLY A 397 2.83 -34.90 23.45
N LYS A 398 3.23 -34.37 24.61
CA LYS A 398 2.56 -34.65 25.88
C LYS A 398 1.38 -33.71 26.11
N LEU A 399 0.18 -34.28 26.20
CA LEU A 399 -1.00 -33.57 26.68
C LEU A 399 -0.97 -33.47 28.21
N VAL A 400 -1.01 -32.25 28.74
CA VAL A 400 -1.11 -31.96 30.17
C VAL A 400 -2.46 -31.30 30.44
N VAL A 401 -3.18 -31.82 31.43
CA VAL A 401 -4.46 -31.24 31.91
C VAL A 401 -4.31 -30.99 33.41
N SER A 402 -4.66 -29.80 33.88
CA SER A 402 -4.48 -29.41 35.29
C SER A 402 -5.41 -30.12 36.27
N SER A 403 -6.35 -30.93 35.78
CA SER A 403 -7.36 -31.67 36.55
C SER A 403 -7.65 -33.02 35.90
N THR A 404 -8.85 -33.57 36.09
CA THR A 404 -9.26 -34.87 35.56
C THR A 404 -9.61 -34.81 34.08
N VAL A 405 -9.18 -35.81 33.32
CA VAL A 405 -9.70 -36.08 31.97
C VAL A 405 -10.94 -36.97 32.10
N GLN A 406 -12.08 -36.50 31.62
CA GLN A 406 -13.30 -37.32 31.55
C GLN A 406 -13.38 -37.98 30.17
N THR A 407 -13.32 -39.32 30.13
CA THR A 407 -13.47 -40.09 28.89
C THR A 407 -14.67 -41.04 28.99
N THR A 408 -15.28 -41.39 27.85
CA THR A 408 -16.35 -42.40 27.81
C THR A 408 -15.78 -43.81 27.99
N ALA A 409 -14.62 -44.09 27.38
CA ALA A 409 -13.85 -45.30 27.56
C ALA A 409 -12.36 -44.99 27.40
N LEU A 410 -11.50 -45.76 28.05
CA LEU A 410 -10.06 -45.79 27.77
C LEU A 410 -9.78 -47.01 26.90
N ILE A 411 -9.29 -46.77 25.69
CA ILE A 411 -8.89 -47.81 24.74
C ILE A 411 -7.39 -47.65 24.53
N GLU A 412 -6.66 -48.75 24.66
CA GLU A 412 -5.22 -48.80 24.53
C GLU A 412 -4.83 -50.04 23.71
N ASP A 413 -3.87 -49.90 22.81
CA ASP A 413 -3.28 -51.04 22.12
C ASP A 413 -2.42 -51.85 23.10
N SER A 414 -2.44 -53.18 22.99
CA SER A 414 -1.52 -54.01 23.77
C SER A 414 -0.10 -53.86 23.26
N VAL A 415 0.85 -53.68 24.17
CA VAL A 415 2.28 -53.62 23.88
C VAL A 415 2.86 -55.04 23.91
N THR A 416 3.28 -55.54 22.74
CA THR A 416 4.02 -56.81 22.68
C THR A 416 5.43 -56.62 23.22
N VAL A 417 5.82 -57.51 24.13
CA VAL A 417 7.15 -57.59 24.72
C VAL A 417 7.77 -58.95 24.45
N SER A 418 9.08 -58.97 24.32
CA SER A 418 9.88 -60.18 24.11
C SER A 418 10.96 -60.27 25.17
N SER A 419 11.39 -61.49 25.51
CA SER A 419 12.58 -61.62 26.35
C SER A 419 13.85 -61.41 25.51
N SER A 420 14.86 -60.86 26.15
CA SER A 420 16.23 -60.80 25.66
C SER A 420 17.17 -61.08 26.83
N SER A 421 18.06 -62.05 26.69
CA SER A 421 19.05 -62.38 27.73
C SER A 421 18.41 -62.72 29.08
N ASN A 422 17.40 -63.59 29.06
CA ASN A 422 16.68 -64.06 30.25
C ASN A 422 15.86 -62.96 30.97
N ALA A 423 15.66 -61.79 30.37
CA ALA A 423 14.85 -60.71 30.95
C ALA A 423 13.86 -60.15 29.93
N THR A 424 12.64 -59.83 30.37
CA THR A 424 11.61 -59.16 29.60
C THR A 424 11.32 -57.81 30.25
N ALA A 425 11.59 -56.73 29.53
CA ALA A 425 11.34 -55.38 30.02
C ALA A 425 9.87 -54.99 29.79
N ILE A 426 9.18 -54.63 30.87
CA ILE A 426 7.86 -53.99 30.87
C ILE A 426 8.08 -52.50 31.13
N ASN A 427 7.84 -51.67 30.11
CA ASN A 427 7.98 -50.22 30.24
C ASN A 427 6.60 -49.58 30.33
N LEU A 428 6.21 -49.13 31.53
CA LEU A 428 4.89 -48.55 31.78
C LEU A 428 4.68 -47.17 31.14
N ALA A 429 5.71 -46.57 30.55
CA ALA A 429 5.55 -45.39 29.70
C ALA A 429 4.98 -45.72 28.32
N LEU A 430 5.01 -46.99 27.89
CA LEU A 430 4.51 -47.42 26.58
C LEU A 430 3.04 -47.86 26.62
N GLY A 431 2.53 -48.19 27.81
CA GLY A 431 1.17 -48.70 27.96
C GLY A 431 0.91 -49.29 29.35
N SER A 432 -0.34 -49.69 29.56
CA SER A 432 -0.84 -50.45 30.70
C SER A 432 -1.28 -51.86 30.32
N ASN A 433 -1.28 -52.25 29.03
CA ASN A 433 -1.64 -53.60 28.60
C ASN A 433 -0.49 -54.25 27.82
N PHE A 434 0.07 -55.34 28.33
CA PHE A 434 1.24 -56.00 27.75
C PHE A 434 0.95 -57.43 27.31
N LEU A 435 1.61 -57.86 26.23
CA LEU A 435 1.56 -59.22 25.71
C LEU A 435 2.98 -59.80 25.66
N LEU A 436 3.20 -60.92 26.34
CA LEU A 436 4.43 -61.69 26.29
C LEU A 436 4.18 -63.05 25.65
N ASP A 437 4.81 -63.30 24.51
CA ASP A 437 4.83 -64.62 23.87
C ASP A 437 6.15 -65.34 24.17
N LEU A 438 6.10 -66.32 25.06
CA LEU A 438 7.25 -67.11 25.46
C LEU A 438 7.75 -68.02 24.32
N GLY A 439 6.91 -68.35 23.34
CA GLY A 439 7.31 -69.13 22.15
C GLY A 439 8.39 -68.44 21.32
N THR A 440 8.49 -67.11 21.41
CA THR A 440 9.53 -66.33 20.74
C THR A 440 10.85 -66.26 21.51
N SER A 441 10.83 -66.52 22.83
CA SER A 441 11.98 -66.40 23.73
C SER A 441 12.86 -67.66 23.83
N SER A 442 12.28 -68.85 23.72
CA SER A 442 12.95 -70.15 23.92
C SER A 442 13.68 -70.34 25.26
N GLU A 443 13.46 -69.46 26.24
CA GLU A 443 14.15 -69.42 27.53
C GLU A 443 13.18 -69.08 28.68
N ASN A 444 13.61 -69.32 29.92
CA ASN A 444 12.93 -68.76 31.09
C ASN A 444 13.30 -67.28 31.22
N THR A 445 12.35 -66.45 31.64
CA THR A 445 12.55 -65.00 31.67
C THR A 445 12.19 -64.38 33.02
N GLU A 446 12.93 -63.36 33.42
CA GLU A 446 12.60 -62.46 34.50
C GLU A 446 11.81 -61.25 33.96
N ILE A 447 10.71 -60.88 34.63
CA ILE A 447 10.02 -59.63 34.31
C ILE A 447 10.72 -58.48 35.03
N VAL A 448 11.19 -57.48 34.27
CA VAL A 448 11.76 -56.25 34.81
C VAL A 448 10.84 -55.09 34.45
N VAL A 449 10.33 -54.36 35.44
CA VAL A 449 9.43 -53.22 35.21
C VAL A 449 10.18 -51.90 35.31
N SER A 450 9.86 -50.97 34.41
CA SER A 450 10.43 -49.62 34.38
C SER A 450 9.34 -48.56 34.20
N ASN A 451 9.65 -47.33 34.62
CA ASN A 451 8.78 -46.15 34.54
C ASN A 451 7.40 -46.27 35.22
N PRO A 452 7.29 -46.87 36.43
CA PRO A 452 6.05 -46.77 37.20
C PRO A 452 5.72 -45.32 37.54
N ALA A 453 4.45 -45.04 37.81
CA ALA A 453 4.02 -43.76 38.32
C ALA A 453 4.78 -43.43 39.62
N ALA A 454 5.09 -42.15 39.83
CA ALA A 454 5.77 -41.69 41.04
C ALA A 454 5.00 -42.08 42.31
N SER A 455 5.72 -42.23 43.43
CA SER A 455 5.11 -42.58 44.72
C SER A 455 3.93 -41.66 45.08
N GLY A 456 2.80 -42.25 45.49
CA GLY A 456 1.53 -41.56 45.73
C GLY A 456 0.56 -41.58 44.54
N LEU A 457 1.03 -41.94 43.33
CA LEU A 457 0.20 -42.22 42.16
C LEU A 457 0.14 -43.72 41.90
N VAL A 458 -0.92 -44.19 41.27
CA VAL A 458 -1.14 -45.63 41.01
C VAL A 458 -0.77 -45.97 39.57
N SER A 459 0.06 -46.99 39.41
CA SER A 459 0.20 -47.70 38.13
C SER A 459 -0.51 -49.04 38.22
N VAL A 460 -1.37 -49.32 37.26
CA VAL A 460 -1.98 -50.63 37.02
C VAL A 460 -1.57 -51.08 35.64
N PHE A 461 -1.15 -52.33 35.50
CA PHE A 461 -0.98 -52.93 34.18
C PHE A 461 -1.40 -54.38 34.15
N THR A 462 -1.75 -54.85 32.95
CA THR A 462 -2.07 -56.24 32.66
C THR A 462 -0.95 -56.87 31.85
N LEU A 463 -0.69 -58.15 32.08
CA LEU A 463 0.25 -58.95 31.30
C LEU A 463 -0.45 -60.23 30.84
N ARG A 464 -0.63 -60.35 29.53
CA ARG A 464 -1.05 -61.58 28.86
C ARG A 464 0.19 -62.38 28.50
N VAL A 465 0.32 -63.57 29.06
CA VAL A 465 1.43 -64.50 28.77
C VAL A 465 0.91 -65.63 27.89
N ILE A 466 1.63 -65.94 26.81
CA ILE A 466 1.40 -67.09 25.94
C ILE A 466 2.58 -68.06 26.12
N GLN A 467 2.28 -69.31 26.49
CA GLN A 467 3.28 -70.33 26.79
C GLN A 467 3.93 -70.92 25.52
N ASP A 468 5.22 -71.26 25.61
CA ASP A 468 5.98 -71.96 24.57
C ASP A 468 5.61 -73.47 24.49
N SER A 469 5.98 -74.10 23.38
CA SER A 469 5.97 -75.54 23.17
C SER A 469 6.65 -76.34 24.29
N SER A 470 7.67 -75.77 24.92
CA SER A 470 8.27 -76.25 26.16
C SER A 470 7.86 -75.34 27.31
N ALA A 471 7.41 -75.92 28.42
CA ALA A 471 6.99 -75.14 29.58
C ALA A 471 8.13 -74.23 30.09
N ARG A 472 7.92 -72.92 30.04
CA ARG A 472 8.81 -71.90 30.59
C ARG A 472 8.32 -71.41 31.93
N THR A 473 9.23 -70.84 32.70
CA THR A 473 8.94 -70.15 33.96
C THR A 473 9.22 -68.68 33.85
N ILE A 474 8.45 -67.90 34.61
CA ILE A 474 8.72 -66.48 34.82
C ILE A 474 9.26 -66.27 36.24
N THR A 475 10.36 -65.54 36.37
CA THR A 475 10.76 -64.92 37.63
C THR A 475 10.07 -63.56 37.73
N TRP A 476 9.29 -63.35 38.77
CA TRP A 476 8.43 -62.17 38.91
C TRP A 476 9.16 -61.04 39.64
N MET A 477 9.65 -60.05 38.88
CA MET A 477 10.19 -58.75 39.33
C MET A 477 11.04 -58.81 40.61
N GLN A 478 12.35 -58.75 40.48
CA GLN A 478 13.24 -58.70 41.64
C GLN A 478 13.98 -57.35 41.72
N ASP A 479 14.43 -56.98 42.92
CA ASP A 479 15.40 -55.91 43.05
C ASP A 479 16.78 -56.37 42.53
N GLY A 480 17.71 -55.44 42.34
CA GLY A 480 19.09 -55.76 41.92
C GLY A 480 19.90 -56.61 42.92
N SER A 481 19.28 -57.06 44.02
CA SER A 481 19.82 -57.99 45.02
C SER A 481 19.04 -59.31 45.09
N ASN A 482 18.19 -59.61 44.09
CA ASN A 482 17.33 -60.81 43.98
C ASN A 482 16.23 -60.94 45.06
N ASN A 483 15.78 -59.83 45.66
CA ASN A 483 14.59 -59.84 46.52
C ASN A 483 13.32 -59.66 45.66
N ASP A 484 12.30 -60.47 45.89
CA ASP A 484 11.02 -60.36 45.18
C ASP A 484 10.34 -59.02 45.49
N LEU A 485 9.94 -58.31 44.43
CA LEU A 485 9.18 -57.05 44.51
C LEU A 485 7.67 -57.29 44.44
N VAL A 486 7.23 -58.49 44.04
CA VAL A 486 5.82 -58.83 43.88
C VAL A 486 5.28 -59.59 45.08
N TYR A 487 4.26 -59.02 45.71
CA TYR A 487 3.52 -59.63 46.81
C TYR A 487 2.25 -60.28 46.27
N TRP A 488 2.22 -61.61 46.28
CA TRP A 488 1.10 -62.42 45.83
C TRP A 488 0.12 -62.71 46.96
N ALA A 489 -1.16 -62.91 46.61
CA ALA A 489 -2.16 -63.39 47.55
C ALA A 489 -1.74 -64.75 48.16
N GLY A 490 -1.72 -64.86 49.48
CA GLY A 490 -1.25 -66.06 50.18
C GLY A 490 0.29 -66.26 50.15
N GLY A 491 1.05 -65.30 49.65
CA GLY A 491 2.51 -65.27 49.69
C GLY A 491 3.22 -66.22 48.72
N THR A 492 2.49 -66.85 47.79
CA THR A 492 3.07 -67.78 46.80
C THR A 492 2.79 -67.30 45.38
N ALA A 493 3.83 -67.22 44.55
CA ALA A 493 3.69 -66.87 43.14
C ALA A 493 2.91 -67.92 42.34
N PRO A 494 2.08 -67.53 41.37
CA PRO A 494 1.34 -68.45 40.53
C PRO A 494 2.27 -69.22 39.58
N THR A 495 1.93 -70.48 39.30
CA THR A 495 2.62 -71.31 38.29
C THR A 495 1.99 -71.09 36.93
N LEU A 496 2.78 -70.93 35.86
CA LEU A 496 2.25 -70.80 34.49
C LEU A 496 1.56 -72.08 34.00
N THR A 497 0.57 -71.92 33.14
CA THR A 497 -0.01 -73.03 32.38
C THR A 497 1.06 -73.65 31.49
N ALA A 498 1.27 -74.96 31.60
CA ALA A 498 2.39 -75.65 30.93
C ALA A 498 2.09 -76.09 29.48
N THR A 499 0.84 -75.93 29.02
CA THR A 499 0.43 -76.34 27.67
C THR A 499 0.93 -75.34 26.63
N ASN A 500 1.42 -75.83 25.48
CA ASN A 500 1.78 -74.99 24.33
C ASN A 500 0.64 -74.03 23.96
N ASN A 501 0.96 -72.76 23.73
CA ASN A 501 -0.01 -71.68 23.49
C ASN A 501 -1.02 -71.46 24.64
N GLY A 502 -0.77 -72.01 25.83
CA GLY A 502 -1.56 -71.73 27.02
C GLY A 502 -1.51 -70.25 27.36
N ILE A 503 -2.67 -69.64 27.61
CA ILE A 503 -2.79 -68.21 27.89
C ILE A 503 -3.08 -67.99 29.37
N ASP A 504 -2.26 -67.16 30.01
CA ASP A 504 -2.45 -66.67 31.38
C ASP A 504 -2.51 -65.14 31.39
N TYR A 505 -3.36 -64.55 32.24
CA TYR A 505 -3.43 -63.11 32.47
C TYR A 505 -3.07 -62.79 33.92
N PHE A 506 -2.21 -61.79 34.08
CA PHE A 506 -1.81 -61.25 35.37
C PHE A 506 -2.09 -59.75 35.42
N VAL A 507 -2.41 -59.25 36.60
CA VAL A 507 -2.61 -57.81 36.87
C VAL A 507 -1.65 -57.41 37.98
N PHE A 508 -0.97 -56.30 37.80
CA PHE A 508 -0.03 -55.76 38.77
C PHE A 508 -0.41 -54.33 39.12
N ILE A 509 -0.32 -54.02 40.41
CA ILE A 509 -0.63 -52.69 40.94
C ILE A 509 0.52 -52.22 41.82
N THR A 510 0.99 -51.00 41.61
CA THR A 510 1.93 -50.31 42.50
C THR A 510 1.43 -48.89 42.80
N SER A 511 1.80 -48.37 43.97
CA SER A 511 1.49 -46.99 44.38
C SER A 511 2.69 -46.27 45.01
N ASP A 512 3.86 -46.91 45.03
CA ASP A 512 5.03 -46.48 45.78
C ASP A 512 6.25 -46.20 44.89
N GLY A 513 6.03 -45.95 43.60
CA GLY A 513 7.12 -45.77 42.65
C GLY A 513 7.75 -47.09 42.18
N GLY A 514 7.02 -48.21 42.32
CA GLY A 514 7.47 -49.53 41.89
C GLY A 514 8.47 -50.18 42.84
N THR A 515 8.58 -49.71 44.08
CA THR A 515 9.35 -50.42 45.12
C THR A 515 8.62 -51.66 45.63
N SER A 516 7.31 -51.75 45.42
CA SER A 516 6.53 -52.96 45.66
C SER A 516 5.35 -53.04 44.68
N TYR A 517 5.03 -54.26 44.26
CA TYR A 517 3.88 -54.57 43.41
C TYR A 517 2.97 -55.59 44.09
N TYR A 518 1.66 -55.38 44.00
CA TYR A 518 0.68 -56.41 44.32
C TYR A 518 0.29 -57.13 43.05
N GLY A 519 0.57 -58.44 43.00
CA GLY A 519 0.29 -59.31 41.86
C GLY A 519 -1.02 -60.08 42.04
N PHE A 520 -1.85 -60.09 41.00
CA PHE A 520 -3.10 -60.83 40.95
C PHE A 520 -3.14 -61.71 39.71
N THR A 521 -3.62 -62.93 39.88
CA THR A 521 -3.94 -63.81 38.75
C THR A 521 -5.30 -63.41 38.18
N GLY A 522 -5.30 -62.76 37.01
CA GLY A 522 -6.53 -62.38 36.29
C GLY A 522 -7.23 -63.57 35.65
N GLY A 523 -6.47 -64.60 35.27
CA GLY A 523 -6.99 -65.89 34.78
C GLY A 523 -5.84 -66.80 34.33
N GLN A 524 -6.00 -68.12 34.44
CA GLN A 524 -5.02 -69.10 33.95
C GLN A 524 -5.68 -70.17 33.12
N ALA A 525 -4.90 -70.78 32.22
CA ALA A 525 -5.37 -71.80 31.28
C ALA A 525 -6.62 -71.32 30.51
N MET A 526 -6.57 -70.06 30.05
CA MET A 526 -7.69 -69.44 29.35
C MET A 526 -7.97 -70.21 28.05
N ALA A 527 -9.25 -70.46 27.77
CA ALA A 527 -9.65 -71.08 26.51
C ALA A 527 -9.21 -70.20 25.33
N ILE A 528 -8.52 -70.80 24.36
CA ILE A 528 -8.17 -70.11 23.11
C ILE A 528 -9.49 -69.92 22.34
N PRO A 529 -9.91 -68.68 22.05
CA PRO A 529 -11.10 -68.46 21.22
C PRO A 529 -10.87 -69.11 19.85
N THR A 530 -11.78 -69.99 19.44
CA THR A 530 -11.74 -70.68 18.12
C THR A 530 -12.06 -69.77 16.97
#